data_AF-A0A963V1T3-F1
#
_entry.id   AF-A0A963V1T3-F1
#
_cell.length_a   1.000
_cell.length_b   1.000
_cell.length_c   1.000
_cell.angle_alpha   90.00
_cell.angle_beta   90.00
_cell.angle_gamma   90.00
#
_symmetry.space_group_name_H-M   'P 1'
#
loop_
_entity.id
_entity.type
_entity.pdbx_description
1 polymer ?
#
loop_
_entity_poly.entity_id
_entity_poly.type
_entity_poly.pdbx_seq_one_letter_code
_entity_poly.pdbx_strand_id
1 'polypeptide(L)'
;MLISGNSLRFPAWLILSATLSGCTGGPGGTLPFWKSAPPPKAEGSASPASAETQIARAYYQRVEANYLAQGLLRTDGGGVDTPFGARELAENFLRIVFFNEFSDEAGRLVASSAPNRLHRWQEPVRIAVEFGPTVPDDQRLSDLTQITDYVARLSRLSGHPMRVTDNAPNHTVLIQNIDERQDAARRILEIAPDTGAGALRSVTAMKPDIYCTVFAFTPGDSAIYDRAVTIIRAELPDTLRLACIHEELAQSLGLVDDSPKARPSIFNDNQEFALLTKQDELMLKMLYDPRLTPGMTLREARPIVEGIARELIGGES
;
A
#
# COMPACT_ATOMS: atom_id res chain seq x y z
N MET A 1 54.79 -13.17 23.25
CA MET A 1 55.85 -12.99 24.27
C MET A 1 55.15 -12.42 25.50
N LEU A 2 54.67 -13.26 26.42
CA LEU A 2 55.40 -13.74 27.62
C LEU A 2 55.67 -12.55 28.57
N ILE A 3 55.27 -12.44 29.85
CA ILE A 3 55.04 -13.37 31.00
C ILE A 3 54.41 -12.48 32.10
N SER A 4 53.30 -12.83 32.78
CA SER A 4 53.13 -13.70 33.97
C SER A 4 53.67 -13.17 35.32
N GLY A 5 52.86 -13.36 36.38
CA GLY A 5 53.26 -13.43 37.79
C GLY A 5 52.12 -12.94 38.70
N ASN A 6 51.14 -13.73 39.15
CA ASN A 6 51.12 -14.95 39.97
C ASN A 6 51.75 -14.80 41.36
N SER A 7 50.94 -14.89 42.43
CA SER A 7 51.26 -15.69 43.63
C SER A 7 50.05 -15.84 44.56
N LEU A 8 49.54 -17.08 44.63
CA LEU A 8 48.87 -17.63 45.81
C LEU A 8 49.86 -17.72 46.99
N ARG A 9 49.36 -17.68 48.25
CA ARG A 9 49.50 -18.77 49.25
C ARG A 9 48.84 -18.44 50.61
N PHE A 10 48.01 -19.41 51.07
CA PHE A 10 47.61 -19.76 52.46
C PHE A 10 48.83 -19.98 53.39
N PRO A 11 48.75 -20.09 54.75
CA PRO A 11 47.73 -20.75 55.62
C PRO A 11 47.38 -19.90 56.89
N ALA A 12 46.59 -20.25 57.92
CA ALA A 12 46.51 -21.47 58.72
C ALA A 12 45.27 -21.48 59.67
N TRP A 13 44.68 -22.68 59.78
CA TRP A 13 44.14 -23.37 60.95
C TRP A 13 43.85 -22.60 62.25
N LEU A 14 42.58 -22.66 62.68
CA LEU A 14 42.22 -22.80 64.09
C LEU A 14 40.99 -23.70 64.20
N ILE A 15 41.20 -24.84 64.85
CA ILE A 15 40.18 -25.78 65.31
C ILE A 15 39.56 -25.22 66.59
N LEU A 16 38.23 -25.14 66.68
CA LEU A 16 37.54 -25.18 67.97
C LEU A 16 36.20 -25.91 67.86
N SER A 17 36.23 -27.13 68.38
CA SER A 17 35.24 -27.92 69.12
C SER A 17 33.74 -27.62 69.04
N ALA A 18 33.03 -28.74 68.86
CA ALA A 18 31.60 -28.96 68.82
C ALA A 18 30.79 -28.40 70.00
N THR A 19 29.61 -27.86 69.67
CA THR A 19 28.42 -27.97 70.52
C THR A 19 27.26 -28.48 69.67
N LEU A 20 26.73 -29.63 70.05
CA LEU A 20 25.46 -30.17 69.55
C LEU A 20 24.32 -29.37 70.18
N SER A 21 23.45 -28.79 69.37
CA SER A 21 22.16 -28.27 69.79
C SER A 21 21.16 -28.41 68.64
N GLY A 22 19.97 -28.89 68.99
CA GLY A 22 19.07 -29.63 68.13
C GLY A 22 18.29 -28.82 67.10
N CYS A 23 17.71 -29.58 66.17
CA CYS A 23 16.83 -29.09 65.12
C CYS A 23 15.55 -28.46 65.68
N THR A 24 15.27 -27.21 65.29
CA THR A 24 13.92 -26.70 65.14
C THR A 24 13.83 -25.92 63.84
N GLY A 25 12.92 -26.33 62.97
CA GLY A 25 12.74 -25.81 61.61
C GLY A 25 12.59 -24.29 61.59
N GLY A 26 13.41 -23.65 60.74
CA GLY A 26 13.32 -22.22 60.46
C GLY A 26 12.07 -21.90 59.62
N PRO A 27 11.39 -20.78 59.88
CA PRO A 27 10.26 -20.34 59.09
C PRO A 27 10.71 -19.99 57.67
N GLY A 28 9.94 -20.48 56.69
CA GLY A 28 10.23 -20.39 55.27
C GLY A 28 10.47 -18.96 54.80
N GLY A 29 11.60 -18.75 54.14
CA GLY A 29 11.80 -17.57 53.31
C GLY A 29 10.79 -17.59 52.18
N THR A 30 9.91 -16.59 52.15
CA THR A 30 9.06 -16.27 51.01
C THR A 30 9.96 -15.98 49.81
N LEU A 31 9.98 -16.90 48.84
CA LEU A 31 10.47 -16.62 47.50
C LEU A 31 9.68 -15.43 46.94
N PRO A 32 10.32 -14.46 46.28
CA PRO A 32 9.60 -13.38 45.64
C PRO A 32 8.63 -13.98 44.62
N PHE A 33 7.33 -13.76 44.83
CA PHE A 33 6.29 -14.08 43.86
C PHE A 33 6.65 -13.40 42.54
N TRP A 34 7.18 -14.17 41.59
CA TRP A 34 7.11 -13.79 40.19
C TRP A 34 5.63 -13.70 39.88
N LYS A 35 5.11 -12.47 39.71
CA LYS A 35 3.81 -12.28 39.08
C LYS A 35 3.91 -13.00 37.74
N SER A 36 3.15 -14.08 37.59
CA SER A 36 2.96 -14.71 36.29
C SER A 36 2.62 -13.61 35.31
N ALA A 37 3.35 -13.57 34.19
CA ALA A 37 2.99 -12.69 33.09
C ALA A 37 1.50 -12.93 32.78
N PRO A 38 0.72 -11.87 32.52
CA PRO A 38 -0.65 -12.06 32.05
C PRO A 38 -0.61 -13.01 30.85
N PRO A 39 -1.57 -13.94 30.72
CA PRO A 39 -1.62 -14.83 29.57
C PRO A 39 -1.56 -13.97 28.30
N PRO A 40 -0.86 -14.43 27.24
CA PRO A 40 -0.87 -13.73 25.97
C PRO A 40 -2.34 -13.47 25.61
N LYS A 41 -2.66 -12.20 25.33
CA LYS A 41 -3.96 -11.82 24.76
C LYS A 41 -4.20 -12.77 23.60
N ALA A 42 -5.32 -13.49 23.60
CA ALA A 42 -5.69 -14.30 22.45
C ALA A 42 -5.56 -13.42 21.21
N GLU A 43 -4.62 -13.78 20.33
CA GLU A 43 -4.51 -13.20 19.00
C GLU A 43 -5.90 -13.30 18.38
N GLY A 44 -6.44 -12.16 17.97
CA GLY A 44 -7.83 -12.07 17.54
C GLY A 44 -8.01 -12.85 16.26
N SER A 45 -8.33 -14.14 16.36
CA SER A 45 -8.57 -15.00 15.20
C SER A 45 -9.62 -14.35 14.32
N ALA A 46 -9.26 -14.04 13.07
CA ALA A 46 -10.20 -13.54 12.07
C ALA A 46 -11.51 -14.35 12.07
N SER A 47 -12.63 -13.67 11.83
CA SER A 47 -13.92 -14.35 11.73
C SER A 47 -13.87 -15.36 10.56
N PRO A 48 -14.52 -16.53 10.67
CA PRO A 48 -14.50 -17.51 9.60
C PRO A 48 -15.12 -16.92 8.32
N ALA A 49 -14.44 -17.11 7.19
CA ALA A 49 -14.89 -16.63 5.89
C ALA A 49 -16.15 -17.37 5.42
N SER A 50 -17.07 -16.66 4.78
CA SER A 50 -18.29 -17.24 4.19
C SER A 50 -17.97 -18.21 3.03
N ALA A 51 -18.96 -19.01 2.62
CA ALA A 51 -18.83 -19.86 1.44
C ALA A 51 -18.61 -19.04 0.16
N GLU A 52 -19.22 -17.85 0.06
CA GLU A 52 -19.04 -16.94 -1.08
C GLU A 52 -17.59 -16.43 -1.15
N THR A 53 -17.04 -16.00 -0.01
CA THR A 53 -15.62 -15.62 0.10
C THR A 53 -14.68 -16.77 -0.30
N GLN A 54 -14.97 -18.00 0.12
CA GLN A 54 -14.15 -19.18 -0.25
C GLN A 54 -14.21 -19.48 -1.75
N ILE A 55 -15.39 -19.38 -2.37
CA ILE A 55 -15.59 -19.55 -3.82
C ILE A 55 -14.82 -18.46 -4.58
N ALA A 56 -14.90 -17.21 -4.13
CA ALA A 56 -14.20 -16.08 -4.73
C ALA A 56 -12.67 -16.26 -4.65
N ARG A 57 -12.12 -16.68 -3.51
CA ARG A 57 -10.69 -17.00 -3.36
C ARG A 57 -10.24 -18.07 -4.36
N ALA A 58 -11.00 -19.17 -4.47
CA ALA A 58 -10.68 -20.23 -5.42
C ALA A 58 -10.77 -19.75 -6.88
N TYR A 59 -11.70 -18.84 -7.18
CA TYR A 59 -11.79 -18.20 -8.49
C TYR A 59 -10.55 -17.35 -8.80
N TYR A 60 -10.17 -16.44 -7.92
CA TYR A 60 -9.02 -15.55 -8.16
C TYR A 60 -7.68 -16.28 -8.14
N GLN A 61 -7.55 -17.39 -7.40
CA GLN A 61 -6.39 -18.29 -7.53
C GLN A 61 -6.21 -18.82 -8.95
N ARG A 62 -7.30 -19.17 -9.65
CA ARG A 62 -7.23 -19.60 -11.06
C ARG A 62 -6.91 -18.44 -11.99
N VAL A 63 -7.44 -17.25 -11.70
CA VAL A 63 -7.15 -16.03 -12.47
C VAL A 63 -5.66 -15.69 -12.43
N GLU A 64 -5.08 -15.62 -11.23
CA GLU A 64 -3.63 -15.37 -11.07
C GLU A 64 -2.80 -16.45 -11.75
N ALA A 65 -3.13 -17.74 -11.55
CA ALA A 65 -2.43 -18.83 -12.20
C ALA A 65 -2.45 -18.73 -13.73
N ASN A 66 -3.57 -18.27 -14.32
CA ASN A 66 -3.67 -18.04 -15.77
C ASN A 66 -2.81 -16.87 -16.23
N TYR A 67 -2.73 -15.77 -15.47
CA TYR A 67 -1.83 -14.66 -15.79
C TYR A 67 -0.36 -15.11 -15.74
N LEU A 68 0.03 -15.80 -14.66
CA LEU A 68 1.39 -16.31 -14.51
C LEU A 68 1.77 -17.30 -15.61
N ALA A 69 0.85 -18.19 -16.02
CA ALA A 69 1.07 -19.11 -17.13
C ALA A 69 1.30 -18.43 -18.48
N GLN A 70 0.82 -17.19 -18.64
CA GLN A 70 1.04 -16.35 -19.82
C GLN A 70 2.29 -15.46 -19.73
N GLY A 71 3.05 -15.55 -18.63
CA GLY A 71 4.20 -14.69 -18.37
C GLY A 71 3.83 -13.25 -17.98
N LEU A 72 2.59 -13.02 -17.55
CA LEU A 72 2.08 -11.75 -17.03
C LEU A 72 2.41 -11.63 -15.52
N LEU A 73 1.95 -10.55 -14.88
CA LEU A 73 2.23 -10.20 -13.49
C LEU A 73 3.73 -10.12 -13.18
N ARG A 74 4.51 -9.58 -14.13
CA ARG A 74 5.95 -9.40 -13.98
C ARG A 74 6.27 -8.48 -12.80
N THR A 75 7.28 -8.86 -12.03
CA THR A 75 7.77 -8.10 -10.86
C THR A 75 9.13 -7.45 -11.11
N ASP A 76 9.66 -7.53 -12.33
CA ASP A 76 11.00 -7.06 -12.72
C ASP A 76 11.07 -5.55 -12.97
N GLY A 77 9.93 -4.88 -13.10
CA GLY A 77 9.83 -3.44 -13.38
C GLY A 77 10.17 -3.06 -14.83
N GLY A 78 10.14 -4.03 -15.75
CA GLY A 78 10.56 -3.88 -17.14
C GLY A 78 12.04 -4.21 -17.35
N GLY A 79 12.56 -3.90 -18.53
CA GLY A 79 13.90 -4.30 -18.95
C GLY A 79 14.17 -4.06 -20.44
N VAL A 80 15.14 -4.78 -20.97
CA VAL A 80 15.61 -4.62 -22.36
C VAL A 80 14.54 -4.88 -23.43
N ASP A 81 13.51 -5.64 -23.08
CA ASP A 81 12.37 -6.00 -23.93
C ASP A 81 11.23 -4.97 -23.90
N THR A 82 11.38 -3.94 -23.07
CA THR A 82 10.38 -2.87 -22.84
C THR A 82 11.03 -1.48 -22.93
N PRO A 83 11.75 -1.17 -24.03
CA PRO A 83 12.37 0.13 -24.16
C PRO A 83 11.29 1.22 -24.29
N PHE A 84 11.58 2.40 -23.74
CA PHE A 84 10.78 3.59 -23.98
C PHE A 84 11.67 4.84 -24.04
N GLY A 85 11.28 5.81 -24.87
CA GLY A 85 11.99 7.09 -25.02
C GLY A 85 11.30 8.25 -24.30
N ALA A 86 11.95 9.41 -24.30
CA ALA A 86 11.40 10.66 -23.72
C ALA A 86 10.03 11.03 -24.29
N ARG A 87 9.82 10.79 -25.60
CA ARG A 87 8.55 11.07 -26.28
C ARG A 87 7.42 10.19 -25.74
N GLU A 88 7.66 8.89 -25.61
CA GLU A 88 6.68 7.93 -25.10
C GLU A 88 6.38 8.18 -23.62
N LEU A 89 7.41 8.45 -22.81
CA LEU A 89 7.24 8.84 -21.41
C LEU A 89 6.34 10.06 -21.27
N ALA A 90 6.57 11.11 -22.07
CA ALA A 90 5.74 12.32 -22.05
C ALA A 90 4.31 12.05 -22.54
N GLU A 91 4.13 11.30 -23.62
CA GLU A 91 2.80 10.95 -24.16
C GLU A 91 1.99 10.12 -23.16
N ASN A 92 2.61 9.12 -22.53
CA ASN A 92 1.98 8.27 -21.53
C ASN A 92 1.65 9.06 -20.25
N PHE A 93 2.58 9.88 -19.76
CA PHE A 93 2.31 10.78 -18.63
C PHE A 93 1.10 11.67 -18.88
N LEU A 94 1.04 12.32 -20.05
CA LEU A 94 -0.06 13.23 -20.38
C LEU A 94 -1.39 12.50 -20.52
N ARG A 95 -1.39 11.24 -20.97
CA ARG A 95 -2.59 10.39 -21.02
C ARG A 95 -3.05 10.01 -19.62
N ILE A 96 -2.16 9.46 -18.80
CA ILE A 96 -2.47 8.92 -17.47
C ILE A 96 -2.85 10.01 -16.46
N VAL A 97 -2.28 11.22 -16.56
CA VAL A 97 -2.51 12.29 -15.56
C VAL A 97 -3.69 13.20 -15.91
N PHE A 98 -3.94 13.44 -17.21
CA PHE A 98 -4.91 14.46 -17.65
C PHE A 98 -6.20 13.87 -18.20
N PHE A 99 -6.41 12.58 -18.10
CA PHE A 99 -7.68 11.96 -18.46
C PHE A 99 -8.16 11.17 -17.25
N ASN A 100 -9.45 10.86 -17.21
CA ASN A 100 -10.02 10.02 -16.16
C ASN A 100 -10.54 8.76 -16.81
N GLU A 101 -10.40 7.63 -16.13
CA GLU A 101 -11.01 6.37 -16.56
C GLU A 101 -12.54 6.51 -16.61
N PHE A 102 -13.13 7.13 -15.58
CA PHE A 102 -14.57 7.36 -15.47
C PHE A 102 -14.94 8.79 -15.07
N SER A 103 -16.14 9.22 -15.48
CA SER A 103 -16.86 10.39 -14.98
C SER A 103 -18.23 9.98 -14.45
N ASP A 104 -18.75 10.68 -13.43
CA ASP A 104 -20.12 10.49 -12.98
C ASP A 104 -21.09 11.24 -13.90
N GLU A 105 -21.88 10.48 -14.66
CA GLU A 105 -22.99 10.99 -15.45
C GLU A 105 -24.31 10.49 -14.85
N ALA A 106 -25.06 11.40 -14.20
CA ALA A 106 -26.37 11.12 -13.60
C ALA A 106 -26.35 9.96 -12.57
N GLY A 107 -25.31 9.91 -11.74
CA GLY A 107 -25.12 8.90 -10.70
C GLY A 107 -24.56 7.58 -11.23
N ARG A 108 -24.01 7.54 -12.45
CA ARG A 108 -23.37 6.36 -13.06
C ARG A 108 -21.95 6.71 -13.48
N LEU A 109 -21.01 5.82 -13.19
CA LEU A 109 -19.66 5.92 -13.75
C LEU A 109 -19.71 5.53 -15.24
N VAL A 110 -19.27 6.44 -16.10
CA VAL A 110 -19.19 6.29 -17.56
C VAL A 110 -17.77 6.61 -17.99
N ALA A 111 -17.23 5.87 -18.95
CA ALA A 111 -15.87 6.11 -19.43
C ALA A 111 -15.73 7.54 -19.97
N SER A 112 -14.73 8.29 -19.48
CA SER A 112 -14.49 9.67 -19.91
C SER A 112 -13.33 9.74 -20.89
N SER A 113 -13.45 10.63 -21.88
CA SER A 113 -12.34 10.97 -22.79
C SER A 113 -11.99 12.46 -22.76
N ALA A 114 -12.67 13.24 -21.90
CA ALA A 114 -12.42 14.67 -21.78
C ALA A 114 -11.15 14.92 -20.95
N PRO A 115 -10.25 15.80 -21.41
CA PRO A 115 -9.09 16.19 -20.62
C PRO A 115 -9.52 16.87 -19.31
N ASN A 116 -8.94 16.42 -18.21
CA ASN A 116 -9.03 17.01 -16.89
C ASN A 116 -7.86 17.99 -16.66
N ARG A 117 -7.87 18.67 -15.51
CA ARG A 117 -6.72 19.43 -15.00
C ARG A 117 -5.77 18.49 -14.26
N LEU A 118 -4.53 18.93 -14.06
CA LEU A 118 -3.60 18.20 -13.20
C LEU A 118 -4.10 18.25 -11.75
N HIS A 119 -4.36 17.08 -11.17
CA HIS A 119 -4.70 16.92 -9.76
C HIS A 119 -3.59 16.17 -9.04
N ARG A 120 -3.22 16.63 -7.84
CA ARG A 120 -2.29 15.92 -6.94
C ARG A 120 -2.39 16.45 -5.51
N TRP A 121 -1.79 15.74 -4.57
CA TRP A 121 -1.64 16.20 -3.19
C TRP A 121 -0.68 17.39 -3.07
N GLN A 122 -0.96 18.28 -2.11
CA GLN A 122 0.01 19.26 -1.60
C GLN A 122 0.38 18.98 -0.14
N GLU A 123 -0.60 18.57 0.66
CA GLU A 123 -0.39 18.14 2.04
C GLU A 123 0.22 16.73 2.11
N PRO A 124 1.02 16.40 3.15
CA PRO A 124 1.51 15.06 3.36
C PRO A 124 0.42 13.99 3.36
N VAL A 125 0.65 12.89 2.63
CA VAL A 125 -0.29 11.77 2.58
C VAL A 125 -0.11 10.86 3.80
N ARG A 126 -1.20 10.63 4.52
CA ARG A 126 -1.27 9.83 5.75
C ARG A 126 -2.29 8.72 5.53
N ILE A 127 -1.77 7.51 5.40
CA ILE A 127 -2.52 6.34 4.93
C ILE A 127 -2.91 5.48 6.13
N ALA A 128 -4.20 5.29 6.37
CA ALA A 128 -4.70 4.25 7.26
C ALA A 128 -5.06 3.00 6.46
N VAL A 129 -4.82 1.82 7.03
CA VAL A 129 -5.19 0.54 6.42
C VAL A 129 -6.22 -0.15 7.32
N GLU A 130 -7.40 -0.40 6.77
CA GLU A 130 -8.51 -1.04 7.49
C GLU A 130 -8.85 -2.37 6.82
N PHE A 131 -8.89 -3.42 7.62
CA PHE A 131 -9.17 -4.78 7.16
C PHE A 131 -10.57 -5.23 7.58
N GLY A 132 -11.29 -5.89 6.66
CA GLY A 132 -12.53 -6.58 6.96
C GLY A 132 -12.33 -7.64 8.04
N PRO A 133 -13.30 -7.89 8.95
CA PRO A 133 -13.18 -8.85 10.07
C PRO A 133 -12.87 -10.30 9.67
N THR A 134 -13.16 -10.72 8.44
CA THR A 134 -12.88 -12.08 7.93
C THR A 134 -11.57 -12.18 7.12
N VAL A 135 -10.79 -11.10 7.02
CA VAL A 135 -9.44 -11.14 6.46
C VAL A 135 -8.49 -11.84 7.43
N PRO A 136 -7.78 -12.91 7.03
CA PRO A 136 -6.83 -13.64 7.87
C PRO A 136 -5.67 -12.78 8.39
N ASP A 137 -5.17 -13.06 9.60
CA ASP A 137 -4.14 -12.23 10.25
C ASP A 137 -2.78 -12.27 9.54
N ASP A 138 -2.42 -13.41 8.96
CA ASP A 138 -1.22 -13.56 8.12
C ASP A 138 -1.29 -12.69 6.88
N GLN A 139 -2.46 -12.63 6.23
CA GLN A 139 -2.72 -11.72 5.13
C GLN A 139 -2.64 -10.25 5.58
N ARG A 140 -3.26 -9.88 6.71
CA ARG A 140 -3.19 -8.50 7.24
C ARG A 140 -1.77 -8.05 7.48
N LEU A 141 -0.95 -8.91 8.09
CA LEU A 141 0.46 -8.62 8.38
C LEU A 141 1.27 -8.44 7.09
N SER A 142 1.04 -9.33 6.11
CA SER A 142 1.70 -9.27 4.81
C SER A 142 1.32 -7.99 4.05
N ASP A 143 0.02 -7.68 3.95
CA ASP A 143 -0.51 -6.47 3.34
C ASP A 143 0.05 -5.19 3.97
N LEU A 144 0.02 -5.11 5.31
CA LEU A 144 0.49 -3.93 6.02
C LEU A 144 2.00 -3.70 5.79
N THR A 145 2.79 -4.78 5.75
CA THR A 145 4.23 -4.70 5.45
C THR A 145 4.46 -4.20 4.03
N GLN A 146 3.79 -4.81 3.04
CA GLN A 146 3.90 -4.44 1.63
C GLN A 146 3.49 -2.97 1.39
N ILE A 147 2.36 -2.55 1.96
CA ILE A 147 1.88 -1.16 1.87
C ILE A 147 2.88 -0.21 2.52
N THR A 148 3.40 -0.53 3.71
CA THR A 148 4.35 0.35 4.41
C THR A 148 5.63 0.54 3.60
N ASP A 149 6.21 -0.54 3.09
CA ASP A 149 7.42 -0.49 2.28
C ASP A 149 7.19 0.26 0.96
N TYR A 150 6.05 0.03 0.33
CA TYR A 150 5.70 0.67 -0.92
C TYR A 150 5.41 2.16 -0.76
N VAL A 151 4.68 2.57 0.28
CA VAL A 151 4.45 3.99 0.62
C VAL A 151 5.78 4.71 0.87
N ALA A 152 6.73 4.06 1.55
CA ALA A 152 8.07 4.63 1.72
C ALA A 152 8.81 4.78 0.38
N ARG A 153 8.64 3.82 -0.56
CA ARG A 153 9.19 3.92 -1.92
C ARG A 153 8.53 5.06 -2.71
N LEU A 154 7.20 5.17 -2.70
CA LEU A 154 6.44 6.24 -3.35
C LEU A 154 6.87 7.61 -2.84
N SER A 155 7.04 7.76 -1.52
CA SER A 155 7.52 9.02 -0.92
C SER A 155 8.91 9.43 -1.43
N ARG A 156 9.85 8.46 -1.53
CA ARG A 156 11.19 8.73 -2.09
C ARG A 156 11.17 9.07 -3.57
N LEU A 157 10.34 8.39 -4.36
CA LEU A 157 10.25 8.59 -5.80
C LEU A 157 9.63 9.95 -6.14
N SER A 158 8.55 10.31 -5.47
CA SER A 158 7.84 11.58 -5.70
C SER A 158 8.50 12.78 -5.01
N GLY A 159 9.31 12.55 -3.97
CA GLY A 159 9.75 13.62 -3.07
C GLY A 159 8.61 14.19 -2.22
N HIS A 160 7.42 13.59 -2.26
CA HIS A 160 6.26 14.01 -1.50
C HIS A 160 6.17 13.24 -0.17
N PRO A 161 5.95 13.90 0.98
CA PRO A 161 5.89 13.21 2.27
C PRO A 161 4.70 12.25 2.35
N MET A 162 4.97 10.96 2.58
CA MET A 162 3.93 9.95 2.77
C MET A 162 4.27 9.03 3.94
N ARG A 163 3.25 8.56 4.67
CA ARG A 163 3.41 7.56 5.74
C ARG A 163 2.13 6.79 6.00
N VAL A 164 2.29 5.55 6.45
CA VAL A 164 1.19 4.77 7.03
C VAL A 164 1.00 5.18 8.49
N THR A 165 -0.21 5.57 8.89
CA THR A 165 -0.54 6.02 10.25
C THR A 165 -2.05 6.11 10.47
N ASP A 166 -2.50 5.72 11.66
CA ASP A 166 -3.90 5.93 12.11
C ASP A 166 -4.13 7.35 12.66
N ASN A 167 -3.08 8.17 12.77
CA ASN A 167 -3.20 9.53 13.28
C ASN A 167 -3.61 10.49 12.17
N ALA A 168 -4.87 10.94 12.23
CA ALA A 168 -5.47 11.91 11.30
C ALA A 168 -5.24 11.56 9.81
N PRO A 169 -5.59 10.33 9.37
CA PRO A 169 -5.38 9.92 7.98
C PRO A 169 -6.19 10.80 7.02
N ASN A 170 -5.63 11.02 5.83
CA ASN A 170 -6.34 11.62 4.69
C ASN A 170 -6.46 10.64 3.52
N HIS A 171 -5.91 9.43 3.62
CA HIS A 171 -6.15 8.34 2.68
C HIS A 171 -6.45 7.07 3.47
N THR A 172 -7.55 6.39 3.14
CA THR A 172 -7.90 5.11 3.75
C THR A 172 -7.87 3.98 2.72
N VAL A 173 -7.14 2.90 3.01
CA VAL A 173 -7.14 1.67 2.23
C VAL A 173 -8.03 0.66 2.93
N LEU A 174 -9.11 0.25 2.27
CA LEU A 174 -10.03 -0.78 2.72
C LEU A 174 -9.71 -2.10 2.03
N ILE A 175 -9.25 -3.09 2.80
CA ILE A 175 -8.99 -4.45 2.30
C ILE A 175 -10.06 -5.37 2.86
N GLN A 176 -11.00 -5.78 2.02
CA GLN A 176 -12.25 -6.41 2.45
C GLN A 176 -12.61 -7.61 1.57
N ASN A 177 -13.20 -8.65 2.16
CA ASN A 177 -13.84 -9.69 1.36
C ASN A 177 -15.23 -9.21 0.91
N ILE A 178 -15.85 -9.95 0.00
CA ILE A 178 -17.16 -9.65 -0.59
C ILE A 178 -18.24 -9.37 0.44
N ASP A 179 -18.27 -10.14 1.53
CA ASP A 179 -19.26 -9.99 2.60
C ASP A 179 -19.21 -8.58 3.21
N GLU A 180 -18.01 -8.05 3.44
CA GLU A 180 -17.83 -6.76 4.11
C GLU A 180 -17.87 -5.59 3.13
N ARG A 181 -17.43 -5.83 1.89
CA ARG A 181 -17.46 -4.84 0.82
C ARG A 181 -18.90 -4.43 0.47
N GLN A 182 -19.86 -5.35 0.57
CA GLN A 182 -21.29 -5.04 0.34
C GLN A 182 -21.82 -3.96 1.31
N ASP A 183 -21.26 -3.88 2.52
CA ASP A 183 -21.61 -2.90 3.56
C ASP A 183 -20.64 -1.71 3.65
N ALA A 184 -19.64 -1.63 2.76
CA ALA A 184 -18.60 -0.62 2.78
C ALA A 184 -19.12 0.81 2.56
N ALA A 185 -20.29 0.99 1.96
CA ALA A 185 -20.84 2.31 1.63
C ALA A 185 -20.92 3.24 2.85
N ARG A 186 -21.31 2.71 4.02
CA ARG A 186 -21.35 3.51 5.26
C ARG A 186 -19.97 4.03 5.62
N ARG A 187 -18.96 3.15 5.62
CA ARG A 187 -17.58 3.52 5.97
C ARG A 187 -17.00 4.50 4.96
N ILE A 188 -17.27 4.27 3.66
CA ILE A 188 -16.87 5.20 2.61
C ILE A 188 -17.49 6.57 2.87
N LEU A 189 -18.78 6.70 3.16
CA LEU A 189 -19.43 7.98 3.43
C LEU A 189 -18.93 8.68 4.71
N GLU A 190 -18.51 7.93 5.73
CA GLU A 190 -17.87 8.51 6.93
C GLU A 190 -16.53 9.18 6.61
N ILE A 191 -15.74 8.55 5.74
CA ILE A 191 -14.48 9.12 5.25
C ILE A 191 -14.81 10.27 4.30
N ALA A 192 -15.63 9.91 3.31
CA ALA A 192 -16.14 10.41 2.04
C ALA A 192 -17.48 11.13 1.83
N PRO A 193 -17.99 12.10 2.63
CA PRO A 193 -19.44 12.40 2.63
C PRO A 193 -20.09 12.72 1.27
N ASP A 194 -19.34 13.34 0.37
CA ASP A 194 -19.80 13.73 -0.98
C ASP A 194 -19.67 12.61 -2.03
N THR A 195 -19.39 11.37 -1.62
CA THR A 195 -19.24 10.25 -2.56
C THR A 195 -20.55 9.96 -3.29
N GLY A 196 -20.52 10.05 -4.62
CA GLY A 196 -21.67 9.79 -5.48
C GLY A 196 -22.17 8.34 -5.41
N ALA A 197 -23.47 8.16 -5.63
CA ALA A 197 -24.10 6.84 -5.58
C ALA A 197 -23.52 5.84 -6.62
N GLY A 198 -22.99 6.34 -7.75
CA GLY A 198 -22.30 5.53 -8.75
C GLY A 198 -21.03 4.89 -8.19
N ALA A 199 -20.17 5.69 -7.56
CA ALA A 199 -18.94 5.24 -6.90
C ALA A 199 -19.23 4.29 -5.72
N LEU A 200 -20.25 4.59 -4.91
CA LEU A 200 -20.66 3.67 -3.84
C LEU A 200 -21.08 2.30 -4.40
N ARG A 201 -21.84 2.27 -5.51
CA ARG A 201 -22.26 1.01 -6.15
C ARG A 201 -21.12 0.27 -6.84
N SER A 202 -20.13 0.97 -7.40
CA SER A 202 -18.96 0.28 -7.98
C SER A 202 -18.15 -0.44 -6.90
N VAL A 203 -18.20 0.03 -5.65
CA VAL A 203 -17.66 -0.71 -4.51
C VAL A 203 -18.61 -1.78 -4.01
N THR A 204 -19.86 -1.48 -3.63
CA THR A 204 -20.72 -2.47 -2.95
C THR A 204 -21.16 -3.60 -3.87
N ALA A 205 -21.34 -3.32 -5.16
CA ALA A 205 -21.67 -4.28 -6.21
C ALA A 205 -20.51 -4.46 -7.22
N MET A 206 -19.26 -4.37 -6.74
CA MET A 206 -18.06 -4.56 -7.55
C MET A 206 -18.12 -5.89 -8.31
N LYS A 207 -17.97 -5.82 -9.63
CA LYS A 207 -18.01 -6.98 -10.52
C LYS A 207 -16.74 -7.83 -10.34
N PRO A 208 -16.79 -9.15 -10.65
CA PRO A 208 -15.65 -10.04 -10.43
C PRO A 208 -14.38 -9.68 -11.22
N ASP A 209 -14.52 -9.01 -12.37
CA ASP A 209 -13.45 -8.52 -13.24
C ASP A 209 -12.79 -7.21 -12.76
N ILE A 210 -13.36 -6.56 -11.73
CA ILE A 210 -12.75 -5.40 -11.06
C ILE A 210 -12.12 -5.89 -9.77
N TYR A 211 -10.81 -5.73 -9.64
CA TYR A 211 -10.03 -6.25 -8.51
C TYR A 211 -9.86 -5.24 -7.37
N CYS A 212 -9.75 -3.98 -7.73
CA CYS A 212 -9.55 -2.85 -6.84
C CYS A 212 -10.11 -1.56 -7.48
N THR A 213 -10.23 -0.50 -6.68
CA THR A 213 -10.53 0.85 -7.18
C THR A 213 -10.09 1.91 -6.17
N VAL A 214 -9.73 3.10 -6.65
CA VAL A 214 -9.45 4.28 -5.82
C VAL A 214 -10.32 5.46 -6.20
N PHE A 215 -10.75 6.20 -5.19
CA PHE A 215 -11.36 7.52 -5.34
C PHE A 215 -10.50 8.55 -4.64
N ALA A 216 -10.03 9.55 -5.38
CA ALA A 216 -9.42 10.75 -4.84
C ALA A 216 -10.43 11.91 -4.92
N PHE A 217 -10.51 12.71 -3.87
CA PHE A 217 -11.50 13.77 -3.71
C PHE A 217 -10.81 15.12 -3.63
N THR A 218 -11.46 16.14 -4.18
CA THR A 218 -11.05 17.54 -4.05
C THR A 218 -12.18 18.38 -3.46
N PRO A 219 -11.88 19.39 -2.64
CA PRO A 219 -12.90 20.27 -2.08
C PRO A 219 -13.36 21.31 -3.10
N GLY A 220 -14.65 21.33 -3.42
CA GLY A 220 -15.22 22.28 -4.39
C GLY A 220 -14.57 22.17 -5.77
N ASP A 221 -14.15 23.31 -6.33
CA ASP A 221 -13.46 23.37 -7.64
C ASP A 221 -11.92 23.24 -7.52
N SER A 222 -11.41 22.81 -6.36
CA SER A 222 -9.97 22.64 -6.15
C SER A 222 -9.39 21.54 -7.04
N ALA A 223 -8.14 21.72 -7.46
CA ALA A 223 -7.35 20.68 -8.11
C ALA A 223 -6.41 19.93 -7.14
N ILE A 224 -6.55 20.18 -5.84
CA ILE A 224 -5.71 19.62 -4.79
C ILE A 224 -6.51 18.55 -4.07
N TYR A 225 -5.99 17.34 -4.02
CA TYR A 225 -6.59 16.26 -3.23
C TYR A 225 -6.54 16.58 -1.75
N ASP A 226 -7.67 16.39 -1.07
CA ASP A 226 -7.76 16.47 0.39
C ASP A 226 -8.04 15.10 1.03
N ARG A 227 -8.54 14.15 0.24
CA ARG A 227 -8.88 12.83 0.73
C ARG A 227 -8.83 11.75 -0.36
N ALA A 228 -8.56 10.51 0.01
CA ALA A 228 -8.74 9.36 -0.88
C ALA A 228 -9.24 8.11 -0.15
N VAL A 229 -9.93 7.24 -0.89
CA VAL A 229 -10.34 5.91 -0.43
C VAL A 229 -9.95 4.88 -1.49
N THR A 230 -9.10 3.94 -1.12
CA THR A 230 -8.72 2.78 -1.95
C THR A 230 -9.45 1.55 -1.43
N ILE A 231 -9.96 0.73 -2.35
CA ILE A 231 -10.65 -0.52 -2.04
C ILE A 231 -9.92 -1.65 -2.76
N ILE A 232 -9.53 -2.69 -2.02
CA ILE A 232 -8.87 -3.87 -2.56
C ILE A 232 -9.62 -5.11 -2.09
N ARG A 233 -9.91 -6.03 -3.02
CA ARG A 233 -10.46 -7.34 -2.70
C ARG A 233 -9.46 -8.16 -1.89
N ALA A 234 -9.87 -8.57 -0.69
CA ALA A 234 -9.07 -9.45 0.14
C ALA A 234 -9.00 -10.89 -0.41
N GLU A 235 -9.89 -11.27 -1.33
CA GLU A 235 -9.93 -12.61 -1.93
C GLU A 235 -8.87 -12.83 -3.01
N LEU A 236 -8.16 -11.78 -3.42
CA LEU A 236 -7.09 -11.85 -4.39
C LEU A 236 -5.88 -12.61 -3.80
N PRO A 237 -5.27 -13.53 -4.56
CA PRO A 237 -3.99 -14.13 -4.18
C PRO A 237 -2.87 -13.09 -4.18
N ASP A 238 -1.72 -13.49 -3.64
CA ASP A 238 -0.66 -12.56 -3.21
C ASP A 238 -0.14 -11.64 -4.32
N THR A 239 0.11 -12.16 -5.52
CA THR A 239 0.71 -11.35 -6.60
C THR A 239 -0.29 -10.35 -7.16
N LEU A 240 -1.53 -10.80 -7.41
CA LEU A 240 -2.59 -9.96 -7.95
C LEU A 240 -3.06 -8.91 -6.92
N ARG A 241 -3.08 -9.26 -5.63
CA ARG A 241 -3.34 -8.31 -4.54
C ARG A 241 -2.24 -7.26 -4.44
N LEU A 242 -0.98 -7.67 -4.52
CA LEU A 242 0.15 -6.76 -4.55
C LEU A 242 0.10 -5.84 -5.79
N ALA A 243 -0.36 -6.34 -6.95
CA ALA A 243 -0.59 -5.51 -8.12
C ALA A 243 -1.59 -4.38 -7.87
N CYS A 244 -2.75 -4.72 -7.28
CA CYS A 244 -3.72 -3.73 -6.83
C CYS A 244 -3.13 -2.71 -5.84
N ILE A 245 -2.32 -3.14 -4.87
CA ILE A 245 -1.65 -2.20 -3.95
C ILE A 245 -0.75 -1.23 -4.73
N HIS A 246 -0.02 -1.74 -5.71
CA HIS A 246 0.90 -0.94 -6.52
C HIS A 246 0.19 0.10 -7.37
N GLU A 247 -0.84 -0.34 -8.10
CA GLU A 247 -1.65 0.47 -8.99
C GLU A 247 -2.40 1.54 -8.21
N GLU A 248 -3.26 1.14 -7.27
CA GLU A 248 -4.20 2.06 -6.61
C GLU A 248 -3.51 3.12 -5.76
N LEU A 249 -2.41 2.78 -5.08
CA LEU A 249 -1.68 3.78 -4.29
C LEU A 249 -0.92 4.75 -5.20
N ALA A 250 -0.47 4.34 -6.37
CA ALA A 250 0.13 5.26 -7.34
C ALA A 250 -0.93 6.13 -8.05
N GLN A 251 -2.08 5.55 -8.42
CA GLN A 251 -3.21 6.29 -8.97
C GLN A 251 -3.74 7.33 -7.96
N SER A 252 -3.80 6.99 -6.67
CA SER A 252 -4.21 7.90 -5.59
C SER A 252 -3.37 9.19 -5.51
N LEU A 253 -2.16 9.19 -6.07
CA LEU A 253 -1.28 10.36 -6.10
C LEU A 253 -1.59 11.32 -7.26
N GLY A 254 -2.25 10.85 -8.31
CA GLY A 254 -2.58 11.65 -9.51
C GLY A 254 -2.32 10.96 -10.85
N LEU A 255 -1.91 9.67 -10.86
CA LEU A 255 -1.78 8.87 -12.08
C LEU A 255 -3.12 8.17 -12.40
N VAL A 256 -4.17 8.93 -12.67
CA VAL A 256 -5.59 8.52 -12.48
C VAL A 256 -6.28 7.79 -13.65
N ASP A 257 -5.57 7.46 -14.72
CA ASP A 257 -6.17 6.84 -15.90
C ASP A 257 -5.27 5.75 -16.48
N ASP A 258 -5.91 4.80 -17.15
CA ASP A 258 -5.25 3.69 -17.80
C ASP A 258 -5.24 3.84 -19.33
N SER A 259 -4.22 3.24 -19.95
CA SER A 259 -4.02 3.33 -21.38
C SER A 259 -3.33 2.09 -21.90
N PRO A 260 -3.94 1.32 -22.82
CA PRO A 260 -3.31 0.14 -23.41
C PRO A 260 -2.04 0.45 -24.21
N LYS A 261 -1.75 1.73 -24.45
CA LYS A 261 -0.51 2.21 -25.11
C LYS A 261 0.62 2.51 -24.12
N ALA A 262 0.37 2.44 -22.81
CA ALA A 262 1.31 2.84 -21.79
C ALA A 262 2.41 1.81 -21.49
N ARG A 263 2.52 0.69 -22.22
CA ARG A 263 3.59 -0.30 -21.98
C ARG A 263 4.98 0.37 -22.01
N PRO A 264 5.88 0.10 -21.03
CA PRO A 264 5.71 -0.78 -19.87
C PRO A 264 5.20 -0.02 -18.66
N SER A 265 3.89 -0.01 -18.41
CA SER A 265 3.32 0.66 -17.24
C SER A 265 2.36 -0.31 -16.60
N ILE A 266 2.22 -0.27 -15.27
CA ILE A 266 1.10 -0.95 -14.61
C ILE A 266 -0.26 -0.37 -15.06
N PHE A 267 -0.29 0.88 -15.52
CA PHE A 267 -1.49 1.56 -16.06
C PHE A 267 -1.77 1.19 -17.53
N ASN A 268 -1.28 0.03 -18.00
CA ASN A 268 -1.55 -0.45 -19.35
C ASN A 268 -2.77 -1.39 -19.45
N ASP A 269 -3.46 -1.62 -18.33
CA ASP A 269 -4.71 -2.37 -18.19
C ASP A 269 -4.66 -3.80 -18.80
N ASN A 270 -3.48 -4.42 -18.82
CA ASN A 270 -3.32 -5.78 -19.35
C ASN A 270 -2.66 -6.77 -18.38
N GLN A 271 -2.33 -6.31 -17.17
CA GLN A 271 -1.69 -7.09 -16.12
C GLN A 271 -0.31 -7.66 -16.49
N GLU A 272 0.39 -7.10 -17.48
CA GLU A 272 1.76 -7.50 -17.82
C GLU A 272 2.72 -7.32 -16.64
N PHE A 273 2.57 -6.23 -15.89
CA PHE A 273 3.39 -5.90 -14.72
C PHE A 273 2.53 -5.87 -13.46
N ALA A 274 2.96 -6.60 -12.43
CA ALA A 274 2.36 -6.52 -11.11
C ALA A 274 2.92 -5.33 -10.31
N LEU A 275 4.17 -4.91 -10.54
CA LEU A 275 4.83 -3.87 -9.74
C LEU A 275 5.23 -2.69 -10.61
N LEU A 276 5.42 -1.51 -9.98
CA LEU A 276 5.89 -0.29 -10.67
C LEU A 276 7.07 -0.59 -11.58
N THR A 277 6.92 -0.20 -12.84
CA THR A 277 8.00 -0.24 -13.81
C THR A 277 8.89 0.99 -13.70
N LYS A 278 10.01 0.96 -14.43
CA LYS A 278 10.86 2.16 -14.56
C LYS A 278 10.10 3.37 -15.11
N GLN A 279 9.18 3.15 -16.05
CA GLN A 279 8.40 4.24 -16.63
C GLN A 279 7.46 4.84 -15.58
N ASP A 280 6.81 4.01 -14.77
CA ASP A 280 5.90 4.47 -13.71
C ASP A 280 6.64 5.30 -12.64
N GLU A 281 7.84 4.86 -12.25
CA GLU A 281 8.70 5.63 -11.36
C GLU A 281 9.04 7.03 -11.91
N LEU A 282 9.32 7.12 -13.22
CA LEU A 282 9.60 8.40 -13.87
C LEU A 282 8.35 9.26 -13.97
N MET A 283 7.18 8.67 -14.24
CA MET A 283 5.91 9.39 -14.23
C MET A 283 5.58 9.95 -12.84
N LEU A 284 5.84 9.21 -11.76
CA LEU A 284 5.69 9.72 -10.38
C LEU A 284 6.63 10.90 -10.09
N LYS A 285 7.89 10.82 -10.55
CA LYS A 285 8.84 11.95 -10.45
C LYS A 285 8.35 13.17 -11.20
N MET A 286 7.87 12.98 -12.43
CA MET A 286 7.31 14.04 -13.26
C MET A 286 6.09 14.67 -12.60
N LEU A 287 5.18 13.86 -12.04
CA LEU A 287 3.94 14.32 -11.41
C LEU A 287 4.19 15.30 -10.27
N TYR A 288 5.29 15.13 -9.54
CA TYR A 288 5.69 16.00 -8.43
C TYR A 288 6.84 16.95 -8.75
N ASP A 289 7.24 17.06 -10.02
CA ASP A 289 8.20 18.09 -10.46
C ASP A 289 7.63 19.49 -10.12
N PRO A 290 8.44 20.41 -9.55
CA PRO A 290 7.99 21.72 -9.12
C PRO A 290 7.50 22.62 -10.27
N ARG A 291 7.87 22.31 -11.52
CA ARG A 291 7.39 23.03 -12.70
C ARG A 291 5.93 22.71 -13.02
N LEU A 292 5.41 21.58 -12.54
CA LEU A 292 3.99 21.23 -12.64
C LEU A 292 3.25 21.70 -11.38
N THR A 293 2.06 22.25 -11.54
CA THR A 293 1.22 22.74 -10.43
C THR A 293 -0.22 22.25 -10.59
N PRO A 294 -0.92 21.93 -9.49
CA PRO A 294 -2.34 21.58 -9.54
C PRO A 294 -3.15 22.62 -10.29
N GLY A 295 -4.09 22.16 -11.13
CA GLY A 295 -4.99 23.02 -11.91
C GLY A 295 -4.50 23.35 -13.32
N MET A 296 -3.23 23.07 -13.64
CA MET A 296 -2.72 23.19 -15.01
C MET A 296 -3.56 22.37 -15.99
N THR A 297 -3.85 22.93 -17.15
CA THR A 297 -4.48 22.22 -18.27
C THR A 297 -3.46 21.37 -19.02
N LEU A 298 -3.93 20.37 -19.75
CA LEU A 298 -3.10 19.55 -20.64
C LEU A 298 -2.23 20.40 -21.59
N ARG A 299 -2.78 21.51 -22.11
CA ARG A 299 -2.08 22.41 -23.03
C ARG A 299 -0.94 23.18 -22.35
N GLU A 300 -1.15 23.62 -21.11
CA GLU A 300 -0.12 24.34 -20.33
C GLU A 300 1.00 23.40 -19.89
N ALA A 301 0.64 22.19 -19.45
CA ALA A 301 1.59 21.21 -18.94
C ALA A 301 2.43 20.54 -20.03
N ARG A 302 1.88 20.30 -21.23
CA ARG A 302 2.56 19.57 -22.31
C ARG A 302 4.00 20.00 -22.59
N PRO A 303 4.31 21.29 -22.88
CA PRO A 303 5.70 21.68 -23.16
C PRO A 303 6.63 21.50 -21.96
N ILE A 304 6.10 21.62 -20.73
CA ILE A 304 6.85 21.40 -19.49
C ILE A 304 7.17 19.91 -19.34
N VAL A 305 6.16 19.04 -19.51
CA VAL A 305 6.27 17.58 -19.45
C VAL A 305 7.27 17.05 -20.47
N GLU A 306 7.24 17.54 -21.71
CA GLU A 306 8.20 17.17 -22.75
C GLU A 306 9.63 17.58 -22.38
N GLY A 307 9.80 18.72 -21.68
CA GLY A 307 11.07 19.15 -21.10
C GLY A 307 11.57 18.17 -20.03
N ILE A 308 10.74 17.91 -19.01
CA ILE A 308 11.07 17.00 -17.90
C ILE A 308 11.42 15.60 -18.42
N ALA A 309 10.62 15.06 -19.36
CA ALA A 309 10.84 13.71 -19.89
C ALA A 309 12.18 13.59 -20.65
N ARG A 310 12.57 14.63 -21.40
CA ARG A 310 13.89 14.66 -22.06
C ARG A 310 15.03 14.73 -21.04
N GLU A 311 14.86 15.51 -19.99
CA GLU A 311 15.85 15.59 -18.91
C GLU A 311 16.02 14.24 -18.23
N LEU A 312 14.92 13.55 -17.87
CA LEU A 312 14.98 12.27 -17.15
C LEU A 312 15.49 11.08 -17.97
N ILE A 313 15.21 11.05 -19.29
CA ILE A 313 15.69 9.99 -20.18
C ILE A 313 17.09 10.29 -20.72
N GLY A 314 17.41 11.57 -20.91
CA GLY A 314 18.68 12.05 -21.44
C GLY A 314 19.75 12.34 -20.38
N GLY A 315 19.42 12.35 -19.07
CA GLY A 315 20.34 12.67 -17.97
C GLY A 315 19.76 12.34 -16.58
N GLU A 316 20.49 12.13 -15.49
CA GLU A 316 21.88 12.51 -15.20
C GLU A 316 22.28 13.79 -15.94
N SER A 317 21.57 14.87 -15.62
CA SER A 317 22.10 16.22 -15.80
C SER A 317 22.94 16.60 -14.58
#